data_AF-A0A2M7J9Y1-F1
#
_entry.id   AF-A0A2M7J9Y1-F1
#
_cell.length_a   1.000
_cell.length_b   1.000
_cell.length_c   1.000
_cell.angle_alpha   90.00
_cell.angle_beta   90.00
_cell.angle_gamma   90.00
#
_symmetry.space_group_name_H-M   'P 1'
#
loop_
_entity.id
_entity.type
_entity.pdbx_description
1 polymer ?
#
loop_
_entity_poly.entity_id
_entity_poly.type
_entity_poly.pdbx_seq_one_letter_code
_entity_poly.pdbx_strand_id
1 'polypeptide(L)'
;MGYSLARVAKRMGARVVLISGPVCLDIPFGVEMHDVTTACQMRDKVMKYIELADIFISAAAVSDYMPVEVSKEKLKKGADEITLSLQSTPDILREVAVNKGNKIMVGFAAESHNIVENAVKKLKEKNLDLIVANDISREDIGFGADQNEVTIIDKRGGQERVPLLAKEQVAEYILRQVVGVIQK
;
A
#
# COMPACT_ATOMS: atom_id res chain seq x y z
N MET A 1 -5.73 -0.55 6.46
CA MET A 1 -5.78 -1.70 5.52
C MET A 1 -4.55 -2.59 5.66
N GLY A 2 -3.31 -2.09 5.53
CA GLY A 2 -2.09 -2.90 5.64
C GLY A 2 -1.99 -3.78 6.90
N TYR A 3 -2.40 -3.28 8.06
CA TYR A 3 -2.40 -4.05 9.32
C TYR A 3 -3.41 -5.21 9.29
N SER A 4 -4.60 -5.01 8.71
CA SER A 4 -5.60 -6.06 8.53
C SER A 4 -5.09 -7.14 7.56
N LEU A 5 -4.43 -6.74 6.47
CA LEU A 5 -3.77 -7.68 5.55
C LEU A 5 -2.69 -8.49 6.26
N ALA A 6 -1.81 -7.85 7.04
CA ALA A 6 -0.76 -8.54 7.79
C ALA A 6 -1.33 -9.54 8.80
N ARG A 7 -2.39 -9.15 9.52
CA ARG A 7 -3.08 -10.00 10.50
C ARG A 7 -3.71 -11.23 9.84
N VAL A 8 -4.47 -11.03 8.77
CA VAL A 8 -5.15 -12.13 8.07
C VAL A 8 -4.13 -13.03 7.36
N ALA A 9 -3.11 -12.48 6.70
CA ALA A 9 -2.06 -13.27 6.07
C ALA A 9 -1.33 -14.17 7.09
N LYS A 10 -1.05 -13.63 8.30
CA LYS A 10 -0.47 -14.42 9.39
C LYS A 10 -1.41 -15.54 9.85
N ARG A 11 -2.72 -15.27 10.01
CA ARG A 11 -3.73 -16.29 10.33
C ARG A 11 -3.82 -17.38 9.26
N MET A 12 -3.58 -17.03 8.00
CA MET A 12 -3.52 -17.97 6.87
C MET A 12 -2.20 -18.75 6.79
N GLY A 13 -1.27 -18.57 7.73
CA GLY A 13 -0.03 -19.33 7.83
C GLY A 13 1.19 -18.68 7.18
N ALA A 14 1.08 -17.47 6.64
CA ALA A 14 2.21 -16.78 6.03
C ALA A 14 3.23 -16.28 7.09
N ARG A 15 4.51 -16.24 6.70
CA ARG A 15 5.51 -15.42 7.38
C ARG A 15 5.36 -13.98 6.87
N VAL A 16 5.05 -13.05 7.77
CA VAL A 16 4.72 -11.67 7.39
C VAL A 16 5.78 -10.71 7.92
N VAL A 17 6.34 -9.91 7.01
CA VAL A 17 7.14 -8.72 7.31
C VAL A 17 6.29 -7.49 6.98
N LEU A 18 5.98 -6.68 7.99
CA LEU A 18 5.20 -5.46 7.88
C LEU A 18 6.14 -4.25 7.99
N ILE A 19 6.28 -3.50 6.90
CA ILE A 19 6.98 -2.21 6.88
C ILE A 19 5.92 -1.11 7.00
N SER A 20 5.97 -0.31 8.06
CA SER A 20 4.90 0.63 8.41
C SER A 20 5.40 2.05 8.59
N GLY A 21 4.65 3.00 8.02
CA GLY A 21 4.71 4.41 8.44
C GLY A 21 4.12 4.61 9.84
N PRO A 22 4.18 5.84 10.38
CA PRO A 22 3.62 6.16 11.68
C PRO A 22 2.10 5.98 11.70
N VAL A 23 1.60 5.13 12.61
CA VAL A 23 0.17 4.83 12.80
C VAL A 23 -0.14 4.53 14.28
N CYS A 24 -1.39 4.70 14.67
CA CYS A 24 -1.88 4.38 16.02
C CYS A 24 -2.60 3.02 16.05
N LEU A 25 -1.96 1.96 15.53
CA LEU A 25 -2.54 0.62 15.45
C LEU A 25 -1.62 -0.40 16.13
N ASP A 26 -2.21 -1.36 16.83
CA ASP A 26 -1.46 -2.45 17.45
C ASP A 26 -0.85 -3.38 16.40
N ILE A 27 0.42 -3.74 16.64
CA ILE A 27 1.15 -4.70 15.81
C ILE A 27 0.44 -6.05 15.90
N PRO A 28 0.03 -6.68 14.76
CA PRO A 28 -0.62 -7.98 14.80
C PRO A 28 0.31 -9.05 15.36
N PHE A 29 -0.24 -9.95 16.18
CA PHE A 29 0.53 -11.03 16.82
C PHE A 29 1.29 -11.89 15.79
N GLY A 30 2.59 -12.12 16.05
CA GLY A 30 3.44 -12.98 15.23
C GLY A 30 3.83 -12.42 13.85
N VAL A 31 3.62 -11.11 13.63
CA VAL A 31 4.11 -10.36 12.47
C VAL A 31 5.44 -9.69 12.83
N GLU A 32 6.44 -9.80 11.96
CA GLU A 32 7.69 -9.06 12.07
C GLU A 32 7.47 -7.64 11.57
N MET A 33 7.83 -6.62 12.36
CA MET A 33 7.47 -5.23 12.07
C MET A 33 8.71 -4.33 11.99
N HIS A 34 8.73 -3.46 10.98
CA HIS A 34 9.77 -2.45 10.75
C HIS A 34 9.14 -1.07 10.57
N ASP A 35 9.30 -0.21 11.57
CA ASP A 35 8.89 1.18 11.51
C ASP A 35 9.77 2.03 10.60
N VAL A 36 9.13 2.94 9.88
CA VAL A 36 9.76 3.96 9.03
C VAL A 36 9.00 5.27 9.14
N THR A 37 9.68 6.39 8.92
CA THR A 37 9.06 7.72 8.94
C THR A 37 9.05 8.37 7.56
N THR A 38 10.08 8.10 6.73
CA THR A 38 10.21 8.70 5.41
C THR A 38 10.01 7.69 4.28
N ALA A 39 9.65 8.18 3.09
CA ALA A 39 9.57 7.36 1.88
C ALA A 39 10.90 6.67 1.56
N CYS A 40 12.04 7.36 1.77
CA CYS A 40 13.37 6.78 1.58
C CYS A 40 13.66 5.63 2.57
N GLN A 41 13.33 5.80 3.85
CA GLN A 41 13.46 4.72 4.83
C GLN A 41 12.56 3.52 4.48
N MET A 42 11.33 3.78 4.04
CA MET A 42 10.41 2.74 3.58
C MET A 42 11.00 1.97 2.40
N ARG A 43 11.51 2.70 1.40
CA ARG A 43 12.19 2.12 0.24
C ARG A 43 13.34 1.21 0.67
N ASP A 44 14.25 1.70 1.49
CA ASP A 44 15.44 0.93 1.89
C ASP A 44 15.06 -0.35 2.64
N LYS A 45 14.05 -0.29 3.52
CA LYS A 45 13.50 -1.48 4.18
C LYS A 45 12.84 -2.44 3.19
N VAL A 46 12.05 -1.94 2.25
CA VAL A 46 11.42 -2.78 1.21
C VAL A 46 12.49 -3.50 0.41
N MET A 47 13.49 -2.78 -0.10
CA MET A 47 14.57 -3.37 -0.90
C MET A 47 15.40 -4.38 -0.12
N LYS A 48 15.54 -4.21 1.19
CA LYS A 48 16.21 -5.20 2.05
C LYS A 48 15.47 -6.54 2.13
N TYR A 49 14.14 -6.53 2.16
CA TYR A 49 13.34 -7.74 2.40
C TYR A 49 12.70 -8.32 1.14
N ILE A 50 12.64 -7.56 0.04
CA ILE A 50 11.90 -7.96 -1.16
C ILE A 50 12.47 -9.23 -1.81
N GLU A 51 13.78 -9.47 -1.72
CA GLU A 51 14.40 -10.67 -2.28
C GLU A 51 13.94 -11.97 -1.60
N LEU A 52 13.52 -11.88 -0.34
CA LEU A 52 13.05 -13.03 0.47
C LEU A 52 11.53 -13.23 0.39
N ALA A 53 10.82 -12.38 -0.36
CA ALA A 53 9.36 -12.36 -0.38
C ALA A 53 8.81 -12.99 -1.67
N ASP A 54 7.84 -13.88 -1.51
CA ASP A 54 7.06 -14.44 -2.64
C ASP A 54 5.94 -13.50 -3.07
N ILE A 55 5.44 -12.68 -2.12
CA ILE A 55 4.27 -11.81 -2.29
C ILE A 55 4.62 -10.43 -1.74
N PHE A 56 4.40 -9.39 -2.56
CA PHE A 56 4.56 -8.00 -2.18
C PHE A 56 3.22 -7.26 -2.27
N ILE A 57 2.78 -6.70 -1.15
CA ILE A 57 1.51 -5.96 -1.04
C ILE A 57 1.80 -4.50 -0.69
N SER A 58 1.66 -3.61 -1.67
CA SER A 58 1.90 -2.18 -1.51
C SER A 58 0.65 -1.45 -1.04
N ALA A 59 0.34 -1.59 0.26
CA ALA A 59 -0.84 -0.98 0.90
C ALA A 59 -0.57 0.36 1.60
N ALA A 60 0.70 0.80 1.68
CA ALA A 60 1.07 2.06 2.31
C ALA A 60 0.73 3.26 1.40
N ALA A 61 0.20 4.33 2.00
CA ALA A 61 0.04 5.63 1.35
C ALA A 61 1.35 6.41 1.48
N VAL A 62 2.29 6.14 0.58
CA VAL A 62 3.57 6.86 0.52
C VAL A 62 3.33 8.24 -0.11
N SER A 63 3.83 9.30 0.52
CA SER A 63 3.76 10.66 -0.05
C SER A 63 4.50 10.71 -1.37
N ASP A 64 3.94 11.34 -2.40
CA ASP A 64 4.57 11.49 -3.72
C ASP A 64 5.72 12.51 -3.74
N TYR A 65 5.73 13.40 -2.74
CA TYR A 65 6.71 14.48 -2.62
C TYR A 65 7.31 14.55 -1.21
N MET A 66 8.54 15.06 -1.14
CA MET A 66 9.26 15.36 0.10
C MET A 66 9.95 16.74 0.01
N PRO A 67 10.21 17.42 1.14
CA PRO A 67 10.98 18.66 1.13
C PRO A 67 12.36 18.48 0.48
N VAL A 68 12.79 19.48 -0.28
CA VAL A 68 14.16 19.56 -0.81
C VAL A 68 15.15 19.73 0.34
N GLU A 69 14.82 20.61 1.29
CA GLU A 69 15.61 20.87 2.48
C GLU A 69 14.80 20.58 3.73
N VAL A 70 15.39 19.84 4.68
CA VAL A 70 14.78 19.54 5.98
C VAL A 70 15.57 20.27 7.06
N SER A 71 14.92 21.23 7.72
CA SER A 71 15.52 21.95 8.85
C SER A 71 15.76 21.01 10.02
N LYS A 72 16.95 21.11 10.65
CA LYS A 72 17.28 20.37 11.88
C LYS A 72 16.61 20.96 13.12
N GLU A 73 16.16 22.20 13.04
CA GLU A 73 15.53 22.93 14.12
C GLU A 73 14.10 23.35 13.76
N LYS A 74 13.27 23.54 14.79
CA LYS A 74 11.93 24.09 14.62
C LYS A 74 12.04 25.46 13.96
N LEU A 75 11.43 25.61 12.79
CA LEU A 75 11.33 26.89 12.11
C LEU A 75 10.61 27.89 13.03
N LYS A 76 11.30 28.97 13.39
CA LYS A 76 10.70 30.03 14.21
C LYS A 76 9.75 30.85 13.36
N LYS A 77 8.63 31.27 13.95
CA LYS A 77 7.74 32.25 13.32
C LYS A 77 8.54 33.55 13.15
N GLY A 78 8.75 33.99 11.92
CA GLY A 78 9.66 35.09 11.64
C GLY A 78 9.36 35.85 10.34
N ALA A 79 8.96 35.15 9.27
CA ALA A 79 8.45 35.77 8.05
C ALA A 79 6.92 35.65 7.99
N ASP A 80 6.27 36.62 7.33
CA ASP A 80 4.83 36.61 7.07
C ASP A 80 4.43 35.50 6.06
N GLU A 81 5.36 35.11 5.18
CA GLU A 81 5.20 34.04 4.19
C GLU A 81 6.33 33.01 4.27
N ILE A 82 6.01 31.74 4.01
CA ILE A 82 6.96 30.62 3.94
C ILE A 82 6.78 29.91 2.60
N THR A 83 7.89 29.66 1.91
CA THR A 83 7.93 28.85 0.68
C THR A 83 8.53 27.48 1.00
N LEU A 84 7.85 26.41 0.61
CA LEU A 84 8.35 25.03 0.71
C LEU A 84 8.70 24.48 -0.67
N SER A 85 9.98 24.24 -0.91
CA SER A 85 10.45 23.55 -2.11
C SER A 85 10.31 22.04 -1.93
N LEU A 86 9.62 21.38 -2.86
CA LEU A 86 9.36 19.94 -2.84
C LEU A 86 10.04 19.23 -4.02
N GLN A 87 10.47 18.00 -3.80
CA GLN A 87 10.98 17.08 -4.83
C GLN A 87 10.23 15.75 -4.73
N SER A 88 10.18 15.00 -5.83
CA SER A 88 9.53 13.68 -5.85
C SER A 88 10.23 12.67 -4.94
N THR A 89 9.44 11.80 -4.31
CA THR A 89 9.95 10.66 -3.56
C THR A 89 10.29 9.48 -4.46
N PRO A 90 11.07 8.49 -3.97
CA PRO A 90 11.26 7.24 -4.69
C PRO A 90 9.94 6.48 -4.91
N ASP A 91 9.74 5.95 -6.11
CA ASP A 91 8.59 5.12 -6.46
C ASP A 91 8.88 3.65 -6.13
N ILE A 92 8.65 3.29 -4.87
CA ILE A 92 8.95 1.97 -4.31
C ILE A 92 8.26 0.86 -5.11
N LEU A 93 6.98 1.06 -5.46
CA LEU A 93 6.20 0.07 -6.20
C LEU A 93 6.81 -0.18 -7.59
N ARG A 94 7.22 0.89 -8.29
CA ARG A 94 7.89 0.77 -9.59
C ARG A 94 9.25 0.11 -9.48
N GLU A 95 10.06 0.49 -8.49
CA GLU A 95 11.38 -0.11 -8.30
C GLU A 95 11.30 -1.62 -8.05
N VAL A 96 10.32 -2.07 -7.25
CA VAL A 96 10.04 -3.50 -7.07
C VAL A 96 9.52 -4.13 -8.37
N ALA A 97 8.64 -3.46 -9.10
CA ALA A 97 8.05 -3.97 -10.34
C ALA A 97 9.09 -4.24 -11.44
N VAL A 98 10.14 -3.43 -11.52
CA VAL A 98 11.25 -3.64 -12.47
C VAL A 98 11.95 -4.97 -12.20
N ASN A 99 12.11 -5.34 -10.93
CA ASN A 99 12.77 -6.59 -10.51
C ASN A 99 11.78 -7.61 -9.93
N LYS A 100 10.55 -7.62 -10.47
CA LYS A 100 9.45 -8.46 -10.00
C LYS A 100 9.82 -9.94 -9.94
N GLY A 101 10.45 -10.46 -11.00
CA GLY A 101 10.71 -11.91 -11.14
C GLY A 101 9.40 -12.70 -11.04
N ASN A 102 9.38 -13.74 -10.20
CA ASN A 102 8.20 -14.59 -9.98
C ASN A 102 7.30 -14.09 -8.83
N LYS A 103 7.58 -12.92 -8.25
CA LYS A 103 6.83 -12.39 -7.11
C LYS A 103 5.42 -12.00 -7.53
N ILE A 104 4.46 -12.26 -6.66
CA ILE A 104 3.10 -11.76 -6.81
C ILE A 104 3.06 -10.33 -6.29
N MET A 105 2.61 -9.40 -7.12
CA MET A 105 2.51 -7.99 -6.76
C MET A 105 1.06 -7.55 -6.64
N VAL A 106 0.72 -7.01 -5.47
CA VAL A 106 -0.59 -6.42 -5.17
C VAL A 106 -0.40 -4.93 -4.90
N GLY A 107 -1.08 -4.09 -5.67
CA GLY A 107 -1.10 -2.65 -5.44
C GLY A 107 -2.44 -2.16 -4.90
N PHE A 108 -2.44 -0.93 -4.41
CA PHE A 108 -3.66 -0.18 -4.06
C PHE A 108 -3.79 1.06 -4.94
N ALA A 109 -5.03 1.38 -5.30
CA ALA A 109 -5.42 2.60 -6.00
C ALA A 109 -6.56 3.25 -5.22
N ALA A 110 -6.23 4.34 -4.53
CA ALA A 110 -7.19 5.16 -3.81
C ALA A 110 -7.49 6.38 -4.70
N GLU A 111 -8.67 6.41 -5.30
CA GLU A 111 -9.03 7.38 -6.34
C GLU A 111 -10.37 8.04 -5.98
N SER A 112 -10.55 9.31 -6.36
CA SER A 112 -11.81 10.05 -6.16
C SER A 112 -12.72 10.03 -7.38
N HIS A 113 -12.19 9.63 -8.54
CA HIS A 113 -12.89 9.59 -9.82
C HIS A 113 -12.24 8.55 -10.73
N ASN A 114 -12.99 8.04 -11.72
CA ASN A 114 -12.51 7.05 -12.71
C ASN A 114 -11.75 5.87 -12.07
N ILE A 115 -12.23 5.41 -10.92
CA ILE A 115 -11.51 4.53 -9.99
C ILE A 115 -10.99 3.26 -10.69
N VAL A 116 -11.86 2.58 -11.45
CA VAL A 116 -11.51 1.34 -12.16
C VAL A 116 -10.54 1.61 -13.30
N GLU A 117 -10.73 2.66 -14.09
CA GLU A 117 -9.86 2.99 -15.22
C GLU A 117 -8.44 3.36 -14.74
N ASN A 118 -8.33 4.21 -13.72
CA ASN A 118 -7.06 4.59 -13.11
C ASN A 118 -6.36 3.37 -12.49
N ALA A 119 -7.12 2.49 -11.82
CA ALA A 119 -6.58 1.27 -11.26
C ALA A 119 -6.06 0.30 -12.34
N VAL A 120 -6.81 0.08 -13.42
CA VAL A 120 -6.37 -0.76 -14.55
C VAL A 120 -5.10 -0.20 -15.21
N LYS A 121 -5.03 1.12 -15.38
CA LYS A 121 -3.83 1.79 -15.90
C LYS A 121 -2.62 1.54 -14.99
N LYS A 122 -2.75 1.78 -13.69
CA LYS A 122 -1.71 1.55 -12.69
C LYS A 122 -1.27 0.08 -12.63
N LEU A 123 -2.22 -0.85 -12.73
CA LEU A 123 -1.95 -2.29 -12.78
C LEU A 123 -1.04 -2.66 -13.96
N LYS A 124 -1.32 -2.13 -15.15
CA LYS A 124 -0.50 -2.38 -16.35
C LYS A 124 0.87 -1.70 -16.25
N GLU A 125 0.89 -0.42 -15.87
CA GLU A 125 2.14 0.37 -15.78
C GLU A 125 3.13 -0.17 -14.75
N LYS A 126 2.63 -0.73 -13.65
CA LYS A 126 3.45 -1.29 -12.56
C LYS A 126 3.55 -2.82 -12.59
N ASN A 127 3.13 -3.46 -13.68
CA ASN A 127 3.19 -4.91 -13.86
C ASN A 127 2.63 -5.71 -12.66
N LEU A 128 1.49 -5.28 -12.13
CA LEU A 128 0.87 -5.90 -10.95
C LEU A 128 0.08 -7.15 -11.34
N ASP A 129 -0.05 -8.10 -10.42
CA ASP A 129 -0.94 -9.25 -10.59
C ASP A 129 -2.36 -8.92 -10.15
N LEU A 130 -2.48 -8.11 -9.10
CA LEU A 130 -3.74 -7.62 -8.55
C LEU A 130 -3.61 -6.13 -8.21
N ILE A 131 -4.70 -5.39 -8.37
CA ILE A 131 -4.85 -4.05 -7.80
C ILE A 131 -6.16 -3.94 -7.05
N VAL A 132 -6.11 -3.34 -5.87
CA VAL A 132 -7.28 -3.08 -5.03
C VAL A 132 -7.64 -1.61 -5.21
N ALA A 133 -8.77 -1.36 -5.86
CA ALA A 133 -9.27 -0.03 -6.12
C ALA A 133 -10.31 0.34 -5.06
N ASN A 134 -10.15 1.50 -4.42
CA ASN A 134 -11.08 1.98 -3.39
C ASN A 134 -11.43 3.45 -3.64
N ASP A 135 -12.71 3.77 -3.51
CA ASP A 135 -13.20 5.15 -3.54
C ASP A 135 -12.83 5.85 -2.22
N ILE A 136 -12.22 7.02 -2.31
CA ILE A 136 -11.87 7.86 -1.15
C ILE A 136 -12.63 9.18 -1.11
N SER A 137 -13.57 9.40 -2.02
CA SER A 137 -14.42 10.61 -2.02
C SER A 137 -15.49 10.59 -0.94
N ARG A 138 -15.77 9.41 -0.38
CA ARG A 138 -16.79 9.16 0.63
C ARG A 138 -16.19 9.15 2.03
N GLU A 139 -16.84 9.84 2.96
CA GLU A 139 -16.36 9.97 4.35
C GLU A 139 -16.55 8.69 5.19
N ASP A 140 -17.43 7.77 4.76
CA ASP A 140 -17.75 6.53 5.46
C ASP A 140 -16.79 5.37 5.13
N ILE A 141 -15.85 5.56 4.20
CA ILE A 141 -14.91 4.54 3.73
C ILE A 141 -13.46 5.06 3.60
N GLY A 142 -12.48 4.17 3.64
CA GLY A 142 -11.09 4.49 3.28
C GLY A 142 -10.09 4.61 4.45
N PHE A 143 -9.23 5.64 4.40
CA PHE A 143 -7.99 5.70 5.20
C PHE A 143 -8.25 5.73 6.72
N GLY A 144 -9.33 6.36 7.17
CA GLY A 144 -9.68 6.49 8.59
C GLY A 144 -10.85 5.61 9.08
N ALA A 145 -11.68 5.07 8.18
CA ALA A 145 -12.87 4.29 8.56
C ALA A 145 -12.55 2.84 8.93
N ASP A 146 -13.32 2.18 9.79
CA ASP A 146 -13.10 0.75 10.10
C ASP A 146 -13.57 -0.20 8.98
N GLN A 147 -14.39 0.33 8.09
CA GLN A 147 -14.94 -0.38 6.94
C GLN A 147 -14.31 0.09 5.63
N ASN A 148 -14.42 -0.74 4.61
CA ASN A 148 -14.03 -0.37 3.26
C ASN A 148 -14.91 -1.09 2.23
N GLU A 149 -15.12 -0.43 1.09
CA GLU A 149 -15.69 -1.03 -0.12
C GLU A 149 -14.60 -0.97 -1.20
N VAL A 150 -14.33 -2.09 -1.86
CA VAL A 150 -13.23 -2.16 -2.83
C VAL A 150 -13.61 -2.97 -4.07
N THR A 151 -12.97 -2.67 -5.19
CA THR A 151 -12.97 -3.51 -6.37
C THR A 151 -11.57 -4.10 -6.53
N ILE A 152 -11.48 -5.42 -6.51
CA ILE A 152 -10.23 -6.15 -6.76
C ILE A 152 -10.18 -6.45 -8.25
N ILE A 153 -9.10 -6.04 -8.91
CA ILE A 153 -8.92 -6.20 -10.35
C ILE A 153 -7.67 -7.03 -10.59
N ASP A 154 -7.79 -8.08 -11.40
CA ASP A 154 -6.67 -8.94 -11.78
C ASP A 154 -6.04 -8.55 -13.12
N LYS A 155 -4.82 -9.02 -13.36
CA LYS A 155 -4.08 -8.75 -14.61
C LYS A 155 -4.70 -9.29 -15.88
N ARG A 156 -5.66 -10.21 -15.77
CA ARG A 156 -6.43 -10.79 -16.89
C ARG A 156 -7.73 -10.00 -17.15
N GLY A 157 -8.01 -8.97 -16.36
CA GLY A 157 -9.19 -8.13 -16.47
C GLY A 157 -10.39 -8.61 -15.64
N GLY A 158 -10.23 -9.67 -14.84
CA GLY A 158 -11.25 -10.08 -13.87
C GLY A 158 -11.45 -9.00 -12.81
N GLN A 159 -12.71 -8.77 -12.42
CA GLN A 159 -13.08 -7.79 -11.42
C GLN A 159 -14.01 -8.42 -10.39
N GLU A 160 -13.69 -8.24 -9.11
CA GLU A 160 -14.54 -8.65 -8.00
C GLU A 160 -14.86 -7.43 -7.14
N ARG A 161 -16.14 -7.10 -7.02
CA ARG A 161 -16.60 -6.05 -6.11
C ARG A 161 -16.82 -6.65 -4.73
N VAL A 162 -16.09 -6.12 -3.75
CA VAL A 162 -16.27 -6.43 -2.34
C VAL A 162 -17.17 -5.35 -1.74
N PRO A 163 -18.33 -5.70 -1.17
CA PRO A 163 -19.23 -4.71 -0.57
C PRO A 163 -18.59 -4.06 0.66
N LEU A 164 -19.25 -3.03 1.21
CA LEU A 164 -18.84 -2.38 2.44
C LEU A 164 -18.75 -3.40 3.59
N LEU A 165 -17.52 -3.70 4.01
CA LEU A 165 -17.22 -4.70 5.04
C LEU A 165 -16.11 -4.18 5.97
N ALA A 166 -15.92 -4.84 7.11
CA ALA A 166 -14.80 -4.53 7.98
C ALA A 166 -13.47 -4.76 7.26
N LYS A 167 -12.44 -3.94 7.55
CA LYS A 167 -11.12 -4.04 6.91
C LYS A 167 -10.49 -5.44 6.99
N GLU A 168 -10.76 -6.21 8.04
CA GLU A 168 -10.32 -7.62 8.13
C GLU A 168 -11.01 -8.52 7.10
N GLN A 169 -12.32 -8.38 6.91
CA GLN A 169 -13.06 -9.16 5.90
C GLN A 169 -12.59 -8.79 4.49
N VAL A 170 -12.40 -7.50 4.22
CA VAL A 170 -11.82 -7.04 2.94
C VAL A 170 -10.43 -7.63 2.71
N ALA A 171 -9.60 -7.70 3.76
CA ALA A 171 -8.29 -8.36 3.68
C ALA A 171 -8.40 -9.86 3.36
N GLU A 172 -9.39 -10.57 3.88
CA GLU A 172 -9.65 -11.98 3.52
C GLU A 172 -10.00 -12.13 2.03
N TYR A 173 -10.85 -11.27 1.47
CA TYR A 173 -11.17 -11.29 0.03
C TYR A 173 -9.90 -11.08 -0.81
N ILE A 174 -9.10 -10.06 -0.47
CA ILE A 174 -7.85 -9.76 -1.19
C ILE A 174 -6.90 -10.96 -1.13
N LEU A 175 -6.69 -11.55 0.04
CA LEU A 175 -5.75 -12.66 0.21
C LEU A 175 -6.24 -13.96 -0.45
N ARG A 176 -7.56 -14.19 -0.53
CA ARG A 176 -8.11 -15.30 -1.33
C ARG A 176 -7.79 -15.14 -2.81
N GLN A 177 -7.92 -13.91 -3.35
CA GLN A 177 -7.52 -13.64 -4.73
C GLN A 177 -6.02 -13.86 -4.95
N VAL A 178 -5.18 -13.45 -3.99
CA VAL A 178 -3.73 -13.73 -4.02
C VAL A 178 -3.45 -15.23 -4.07
N VAL A 179 -4.11 -16.04 -3.22
CA VAL A 179 -3.95 -17.51 -3.24
C VAL A 179 -4.38 -18.10 -4.58
N GLY A 180 -5.46 -17.59 -5.19
CA GLY A 180 -5.89 -18.00 -6.53
C GLY A 180 -4.91 -17.67 -7.66
N VAL A 181 -3.97 -16.74 -7.43
CA VAL A 181 -2.85 -16.47 -8.35
C VAL A 181 -1.70 -17.46 -8.14
N ILE A 182 -1.42 -17.87 -6.88
CA ILE A 182 -0.34 -18.83 -6.55
C ILE A 182 -0.59 -20.22 -7.17
N GLN A 183 -1.85 -20.66 -7.20
CA GLN A 183 -2.23 -22.01 -7.64
C GLN A 183 -2.29 -22.18 -9.17
N LYS A 184 -1.89 -21.15 -9.95
CA LYS A 184 -1.94 -21.14 -11.42
C LYS A 184 -0.54 -21.13 -12.01
#